data_AF-G3NAK4-F1
#
_entry.id   AF-G3NAK4-F1
#
_cell.length_a   1.000
_cell.length_b   1.000
_cell.length_c   1.000
_cell.angle_alpha   90.00
_cell.angle_beta   90.00
_cell.angle_gamma   90.00
#
_symmetry.space_group_name_H-M   'P 1'
#
loop_
_entity.id
_entity.type
_entity.pdbx_description
1 polymer ?
#
loop_
_entity_poly.entity_id
_entity_poly.type
_entity_poly.pdbx_seq_one_letter_code
_entity_poly.pdbx_strand_id
1 'polypeptide(L)'
;MDTVDLMEKYYGADVLKVAREVLEKIPRMDLLEKLPQITPTGEPNPVGGDGGQGQMEKVKKNIFKILKELKEKDFEEFKWHLENHRSPEDLGSIPRSDLENKNRENTVDLMEQCYGTNSVQVAVKVLIEMKNNNLAEKLSKMN
;
A
#
# COMPACT_ATOMS: atom_id res chain seq x y z
N MET A 1 -7.10 1.42 -34.87
CA MET A 1 -7.81 0.56 -33.93
C MET A 1 -6.83 -0.53 -33.55
N ASP A 2 -6.13 -0.32 -32.44
CA ASP A 2 -5.13 -1.23 -31.92
C ASP A 2 -5.83 -2.42 -31.23
N THR A 3 -5.14 -3.55 -31.17
CA THR A 3 -5.44 -4.67 -30.25
C THR A 3 -5.70 -4.22 -28.82
N VAL A 4 -5.00 -3.18 -28.34
CA VAL A 4 -5.22 -2.59 -27.01
C VAL A 4 -6.57 -1.86 -26.93
N ASP A 5 -6.91 -1.05 -27.94
CA ASP A 5 -8.22 -0.38 -28.03
C ASP A 5 -9.39 -1.40 -28.03
N LEU A 6 -9.17 -2.56 -28.67
CA LEU A 6 -10.18 -3.63 -28.76
C LEU A 6 -10.36 -4.35 -27.42
N MET A 7 -9.28 -4.55 -26.66
CA MET A 7 -9.34 -5.14 -25.32
C MET A 7 -9.98 -4.19 -24.30
N GLU A 8 -9.65 -2.89 -24.36
CA GLU A 8 -10.23 -1.87 -23.48
C GLU A 8 -11.75 -1.74 -23.71
N LYS A 9 -12.18 -1.79 -24.98
CA LYS A 9 -13.60 -1.71 -25.36
C LYS A 9 -14.45 -2.90 -24.88
N TYR A 10 -13.87 -4.10 -24.79
CA TYR A 10 -14.62 -5.32 -24.45
C TYR A 10 -14.45 -5.79 -23.00
N TYR A 11 -13.39 -5.38 -22.30
CA TYR A 11 -13.02 -5.96 -21.01
C TYR A 11 -12.78 -4.94 -19.88
N GLY A 12 -12.87 -3.63 -20.14
CA GLY A 12 -12.86 -2.60 -19.09
C GLY A 12 -11.59 -2.55 -18.22
N ALA A 13 -11.67 -1.84 -17.09
CA ALA A 13 -10.56 -1.56 -16.17
C ALA A 13 -9.86 -2.82 -15.61
N ASP A 14 -10.52 -3.98 -15.67
CA ASP A 14 -10.01 -5.24 -15.15
C ASP A 14 -8.83 -5.79 -15.96
N VAL A 15 -8.78 -5.54 -17.28
CA VAL A 15 -7.65 -6.00 -18.12
C VAL A 15 -6.38 -5.22 -17.81
N LEU A 16 -6.49 -3.91 -17.57
CA LEU A 16 -5.33 -3.09 -17.19
C LEU A 16 -4.79 -3.47 -15.81
N LYS A 17 -5.67 -3.90 -14.90
CA LYS A 17 -5.29 -4.41 -13.59
C LYS A 17 -4.51 -5.73 -13.69
N VAL A 18 -5.02 -6.69 -14.46
CA VAL A 18 -4.34 -7.99 -14.67
C VAL A 18 -3.00 -7.78 -15.39
N ALA A 19 -2.94 -6.89 -16.40
CA ALA A 19 -1.71 -6.57 -17.10
C ALA A 19 -0.65 -5.98 -16.16
N ARG A 20 -1.06 -5.09 -15.24
CA ARG A 20 -0.19 -4.51 -14.22
C ARG A 20 0.37 -5.57 -13.29
N GLU A 21 -0.47 -6.45 -12.73
CA GLU A 21 -0.04 -7.52 -11.82
C GLU A 21 0.97 -8.48 -12.47
N VAL A 22 0.82 -8.78 -13.77
CA VAL A 22 1.76 -9.63 -14.50
C VAL A 22 3.11 -8.93 -14.69
N LEU A 23 3.10 -7.64 -15.04
CA LEU A 23 4.32 -6.85 -15.26
C LEU A 23 5.14 -6.63 -13.98
N GLU A 24 4.46 -6.53 -12.83
CA GLU A 24 5.08 -6.48 -11.50
C GLU A 24 5.78 -7.80 -11.12
N LYS A 25 5.25 -8.95 -11.56
CA LYS A 25 5.86 -10.27 -11.33
C LYS A 25 7.08 -10.56 -12.20
N ILE A 26 7.25 -9.88 -13.33
CA ILE A 26 8.36 -10.09 -14.29
C ILE A 26 9.40 -8.94 -14.30
N PRO A 27 9.58 -8.28 -13.16
CA PRO A 27 10.08 -6.89 -12.98
C PRO A 27 10.27 -6.01 -14.22
N ARG A 28 9.27 -5.91 -15.11
CA ARG A 28 9.36 -5.14 -16.36
C ARG A 28 8.82 -3.72 -16.17
N MET A 29 9.58 -2.92 -15.43
CA MET A 29 9.25 -1.54 -15.07
C MET A 29 9.16 -0.61 -16.30
N ASP A 30 9.93 -0.92 -17.36
CA ASP A 30 9.92 -0.21 -18.66
C ASP A 30 8.57 -0.30 -19.39
N LEU A 31 7.76 -1.29 -19.05
CA LEU A 31 6.44 -1.52 -19.63
C LEU A 31 5.32 -0.96 -18.74
N LEU A 32 5.52 -0.86 -17.42
CA LEU A 32 4.56 -0.21 -16.50
C LEU A 32 4.40 1.28 -16.82
N GLU A 33 5.50 1.96 -17.16
CA GLU A 33 5.47 3.37 -17.57
C GLU A 33 4.75 3.61 -18.91
N LYS A 34 4.63 2.57 -19.73
CA LYS A 34 4.00 2.61 -21.05
C LYS A 34 2.55 2.12 -21.03
N LEU A 35 2.07 1.60 -19.89
CA LEU A 35 0.66 1.30 -19.74
C LEU A 35 -0.12 2.62 -19.76
N PRO A 36 -1.29 2.67 -20.43
CA PRO A 36 -2.13 3.85 -20.43
C PRO A 36 -2.49 4.17 -18.98
N GLN A 37 -1.94 5.27 -18.48
CA GLN A 37 -2.32 5.81 -17.20
C GLN A 37 -3.73 6.33 -17.39
N ILE A 38 -4.73 5.61 -16.89
CA ILE A 38 -6.08 6.13 -16.72
C ILE A 38 -6.04 7.22 -15.63
N THR A 39 -5.44 8.36 -15.97
CA THR A 39 -5.73 9.63 -15.34
C THR A 39 -7.04 10.11 -15.95
N PRO A 40 -8.11 10.33 -15.18
CA PRO A 40 -9.27 11.02 -15.71
C PRO A 40 -8.80 12.45 -16.02
N THR A 41 -8.48 12.73 -17.28
CA THR A 41 -8.07 14.07 -17.72
C THR A 41 -8.84 14.40 -19.00
N GLY A 42 -10.06 14.91 -18.79
CA GLY A 42 -10.63 15.95 -19.63
C GLY A 42 -10.64 17.24 -18.80
N GLU A 43 -10.07 18.32 -19.33
CA GLU A 43 -9.93 19.65 -18.70
C GLU A 43 -11.30 20.34 -18.43
N PRO A 44 -11.32 21.59 -17.94
CA PRO A 44 -11.23 22.00 -16.55
C PRO A 44 -12.60 22.51 -16.05
N ASN A 45 -13.01 22.12 -14.84
CA ASN A 45 -14.08 22.80 -14.12
C ASN A 45 -13.69 22.97 -12.64
N PRO A 46 -13.87 24.16 -12.05
CA PRO A 46 -13.61 24.37 -10.64
C PRO A 46 -14.80 23.80 -9.85
N VAL A 47 -14.71 22.56 -9.40
CA VAL A 47 -15.64 22.05 -8.39
C VAL A 47 -14.93 21.06 -7.49
N GLY A 48 -14.94 21.39 -6.20
CA GLY A 48 -14.17 20.73 -5.16
C GLY A 48 -14.44 19.24 -5.02
N GLY A 49 -13.37 18.52 -4.67
CA GLY A 49 -13.39 17.09 -4.36
C GLY A 49 -12.01 16.56 -3.97
N ASP A 50 -11.22 17.32 -3.20
CA ASP A 50 -9.89 16.97 -2.68
C ASP A 50 -9.94 15.93 -1.52
N GLY A 51 -10.93 15.05 -1.51
CA GLY A 51 -11.21 14.18 -0.35
C GLY A 51 -10.36 12.90 -0.29
N GLY A 52 -9.89 12.40 -1.44
CA GLY A 52 -9.27 11.07 -1.54
C GLY A 52 -7.75 11.05 -1.32
N GLN A 53 -7.02 12.04 -1.83
CA GLN A 53 -5.56 12.08 -1.75
C GLN A 53 -5.07 12.47 -0.34
N GLY A 54 -5.80 13.35 0.36
CA GLY A 54 -5.41 13.79 1.71
C GLY A 54 -5.50 12.70 2.79
N GLN A 55 -6.44 11.76 2.67
CA GLN A 55 -6.66 10.73 3.69
C GLN A 55 -5.59 9.64 3.66
N MET A 56 -5.20 9.18 2.46
CA MET A 56 -4.18 8.14 2.30
C MET A 56 -2.78 8.65 2.66
N GLU A 57 -2.49 9.90 2.28
CA GLU A 57 -1.24 10.59 2.67
C GLU A 57 -1.15 10.77 4.20
N LYS A 58 -2.27 11.04 4.87
CA LYS A 58 -2.33 11.11 6.34
C LYS A 58 -2.03 9.74 6.97
N VAL A 59 -2.63 8.66 6.42
CA VAL A 59 -2.38 7.28 6.89
C VAL A 59 -0.89 6.94 6.81
N LYS A 60 -0.25 7.19 5.67
CA LYS A 60 1.20 6.95 5.52
C LYS A 60 2.02 7.72 6.55
N LYS A 61 1.76 9.03 6.68
CA LYS A 61 2.48 9.89 7.63
C LYS A 61 2.35 9.40 9.06
N ASN A 62 1.16 8.95 9.46
CA ASN A 62 0.90 8.45 10.81
C ASN A 62 1.69 7.17 11.09
N ILE A 63 1.61 6.17 10.19
CA ILE A 63 2.35 4.90 10.36
C ILE A 63 3.85 5.17 10.34
N PHE A 64 4.33 5.97 9.40
CA PHE A 64 5.76 6.32 9.28
C PHE A 64 6.32 6.98 10.54
N LYS A 65 5.56 7.89 11.17
CA LYS A 65 5.95 8.53 12.42
C LYS A 65 6.15 7.50 13.54
N ILE A 66 5.29 6.50 13.61
CA ILE A 66 5.40 5.42 14.60
C ILE A 66 6.60 4.52 14.30
N LEU A 67 6.82 4.15 13.03
CA LEU A 67 7.98 3.33 12.67
C LEU A 67 9.31 4.03 12.94
N LYS A 68 9.36 5.38 12.89
CA LYS A 68 10.53 6.16 13.32
C LYS A 68 10.84 6.06 14.81
N GLU A 69 9.84 5.79 15.65
CA GLU A 69 10.02 5.61 17.09
C GLU A 69 10.48 4.18 17.45
N LEU A 70 10.36 3.22 16.53
CA LEU A 70 10.89 1.88 16.69
C LEU A 70 12.42 1.88 16.52
N LYS A 71 13.11 1.24 17.46
CA LYS A 71 14.54 0.91 17.29
C LYS A 71 14.70 -0.11 16.17
N GLU A 72 15.91 -0.24 15.64
CA GLU A 72 16.16 -1.13 14.50
C GLU A 72 15.74 -2.58 14.76
N LYS A 73 16.02 -3.11 15.95
CA LYS A 73 15.59 -4.45 16.35
C LYS A 73 14.06 -4.58 16.34
N ASP A 74 13.36 -3.61 16.91
CA ASP A 74 11.90 -3.61 16.96
C ASP A 74 11.32 -3.46 15.55
N PHE A 75 11.97 -2.69 14.68
CA PHE A 75 11.55 -2.55 13.28
C PHE A 75 11.73 -3.84 12.46
N GLU A 76 12.81 -4.60 12.69
CA GLU A 76 12.96 -5.93 12.09
C GLU A 76 11.90 -6.92 12.59
N GLU A 77 11.59 -6.88 13.89
CA GLU A 77 10.50 -7.68 14.47
C GLU A 77 9.13 -7.26 13.88
N PHE A 78 8.90 -5.96 13.67
CA PHE A 78 7.69 -5.47 13.01
C PHE A 78 7.52 -6.04 11.59
N LYS A 79 8.59 -6.06 10.79
CA LYS A 79 8.57 -6.70 9.46
C LYS A 79 8.31 -8.20 9.55
N TRP A 80 8.92 -8.89 10.50
CA TRP A 80 8.67 -10.31 10.73
C TRP A 80 7.20 -10.59 11.07
N HIS A 81 6.56 -9.73 11.87
CA HIS A 81 5.13 -9.83 12.15
C HIS A 81 4.25 -9.55 10.91
N LEU A 82 4.63 -8.64 10.01
CA LEU A 82 3.93 -8.43 8.73
C LEU A 82 4.00 -9.67 7.81
N GLU A 83 5.14 -10.36 7.79
CA GLU A 83 5.32 -11.63 7.07
C GLU A 83 4.43 -12.74 7.62
N ASN A 84 4.26 -12.78 8.95
CA ASN A 84 3.52 -13.83 9.64
C ASN A 84 2.10 -13.42 10.01
N HIS A 85 1.65 -12.24 9.55
CA HIS A 85 0.38 -11.68 9.92
C HIS A 85 -0.76 -12.53 9.37
N ARG A 86 -1.49 -13.23 10.25
CA ARG A 86 -2.82 -13.77 9.94
C ARG A 86 -3.84 -12.75 10.38
N SER A 87 -4.32 -11.91 9.46
CA SER A 87 -5.52 -11.13 9.75
C SER A 87 -6.75 -12.05 9.73
N PRO A 88 -7.68 -11.94 10.70
CA PRO A 88 -8.98 -12.60 10.61
C PRO A 88 -9.82 -12.11 9.43
N GLU A 89 -9.47 -10.98 8.80
CA GLU A 89 -10.14 -10.43 7.63
C GLU A 89 -9.62 -11.00 6.29
N ASP A 90 -8.85 -12.11 6.31
CA ASP A 90 -8.18 -12.69 5.14
C ASP A 90 -7.28 -11.71 4.36
N LEU A 91 -6.90 -10.59 4.98
CA LEU A 91 -5.87 -9.70 4.47
C LEU A 91 -4.55 -10.48 4.56
N GLY A 92 -4.09 -10.97 3.41
CA GLY A 92 -2.90 -11.81 3.30
C GLY A 92 -1.64 -11.18 3.92
N SER A 93 -0.65 -12.01 4.22
CA SER A 93 0.65 -11.51 4.68
C SER A 93 1.47 -10.94 3.53
N ILE A 94 2.37 -10.01 3.87
CA ILE A 94 3.34 -9.49 2.91
C ILE A 94 4.50 -10.49 2.80
N PRO A 95 4.88 -10.96 1.59
CA PRO A 95 6.00 -11.87 1.43
C PRO A 95 7.31 -11.31 2.01
N ARG A 96 8.09 -12.18 2.65
CA ARG A 96 9.41 -11.80 3.20
C ARG A 96 10.32 -11.13 2.18
N SER A 97 10.32 -11.63 0.94
CA SER A 97 11.11 -11.08 -0.16
C SER A 97 10.84 -9.60 -0.41
N ASP A 98 9.60 -9.16 -0.17
CA ASP A 98 9.19 -7.78 -0.38
C ASP A 98 9.53 -6.88 0.81
N LEU A 99 9.73 -7.46 2.01
CA LEU A 99 10.12 -6.76 3.22
C LEU A 99 11.65 -6.72 3.43
N GLU A 100 12.37 -7.64 2.78
CA GLU A 100 13.82 -7.74 2.88
C GLU A 100 14.49 -6.45 2.39
N ASN A 101 15.41 -5.91 3.19
CA ASN A 101 16.11 -4.64 2.92
C ASN A 101 15.23 -3.39 2.75
N LYS A 102 13.92 -3.44 3.05
CA LYS A 102 13.09 -2.23 3.02
C LYS A 102 13.32 -1.38 4.25
N ASN A 103 13.48 -0.08 3.99
CA ASN A 103 13.49 0.95 5.01
C ASN A 103 12.05 1.24 5.50
N ARG A 104 11.93 2.10 6.51
CA ARG A 104 10.64 2.44 7.13
C ARG A 104 9.64 3.05 6.15
N GLU A 105 10.09 3.88 5.22
CA GLU A 105 9.24 4.55 4.23
C GLU A 105 8.69 3.55 3.21
N ASN A 106 9.58 2.77 2.59
CA ASN A 106 9.20 1.73 1.63
C ASN A 106 8.31 0.64 2.26
N THR A 107 8.45 0.41 3.57
CA THR A 107 7.57 -0.53 4.31
C THR A 107 6.16 0.05 4.46
N VAL A 108 6.03 1.35 4.74
CA VAL A 108 4.72 2.02 4.82
C VAL A 108 4.03 2.05 3.46
N ASP A 109 4.77 2.33 2.39
CA ASP A 109 4.23 2.28 1.03
C ASP A 109 3.75 0.87 0.68
N LEU A 110 4.50 -0.16 1.06
CA LEU A 110 4.10 -1.55 0.83
C LEU A 110 2.86 -1.93 1.65
N MET A 111 2.76 -1.48 2.90
CA MET A 111 1.55 -1.68 3.71
C MET A 111 0.33 -1.01 3.07
N GLU A 112 0.47 0.22 2.58
CA GLU A 112 -0.59 0.92 1.85
C GLU A 112 -0.99 0.17 0.58
N GLN A 113 -0.03 -0.33 -0.19
CA GLN A 113 -0.32 -1.10 -1.40
C GLN A 113 -1.06 -2.41 -1.11
N CYS A 114 -0.66 -3.13 -0.05
CA CYS A 114 -1.25 -4.42 0.29
C CYS A 114 -2.59 -4.30 1.04
N TYR A 115 -2.73 -3.29 1.90
CA TYR A 115 -3.84 -3.20 2.85
C TYR A 115 -4.73 -1.96 2.63
N GLY A 116 -4.31 -0.99 1.83
CA GLY A 116 -5.04 0.25 1.56
C GLY A 116 -5.39 0.98 2.85
N THR A 117 -6.68 1.27 3.04
CA THR A 117 -7.20 1.93 4.25
C THR A 117 -7.03 1.10 5.52
N ASN A 118 -6.84 -0.22 5.41
CA ASN A 118 -6.66 -1.12 6.55
C ASN A 118 -5.22 -1.11 7.10
N SER A 119 -4.29 -0.41 6.44
CA SER A 119 -2.89 -0.33 6.84
C SER A 119 -2.70 0.09 8.30
N VAL A 120 -3.53 1.01 8.79
CA VAL A 120 -3.45 1.47 10.18
C VAL A 120 -3.87 0.36 11.15
N GLN A 121 -4.94 -0.37 10.84
CA GLN A 121 -5.42 -1.46 11.69
C GLN A 121 -4.38 -2.58 11.77
N VAL A 122 -3.78 -2.94 10.63
CA VAL A 122 -2.69 -3.93 10.58
C VAL A 122 -1.49 -3.44 11.40
N ALA A 123 -1.06 -2.19 11.21
CA ALA A 123 0.06 -1.62 11.98
C ALA A 123 -0.20 -1.62 13.50
N VAL A 124 -1.41 -1.22 13.93
CA VAL A 124 -1.81 -1.25 15.35
C VAL A 124 -1.76 -2.67 15.90
N LYS A 125 -2.32 -3.65 15.16
CA LYS A 125 -2.35 -5.04 15.60
C LYS A 125 -0.94 -5.64 15.71
N VAL A 126 -0.08 -5.41 14.72
CA VAL A 126 1.33 -5.83 14.77
C VAL A 126 2.03 -5.22 15.99
N LEU A 127 1.84 -3.93 16.28
CA LEU A 127 2.44 -3.29 17.46
C LEU A 127 1.95 -3.92 18.77
N ILE A 128 0.69 -4.36 18.85
CA ILE A 128 0.16 -5.09 20.02
C ILE A 128 0.79 -6.48 20.12
N GLU A 129 0.93 -7.21 19.00
CA GLU A 129 1.58 -8.53 18.97
C GLU A 129 3.03 -8.48 19.47
N MET A 130 3.74 -7.40 19.12
CA MET A 130 5.09 -7.08 19.62
C MET A 130 5.12 -6.55 21.07
N LYS A 131 3.96 -6.49 21.75
CA LYS A 131 3.77 -5.91 23.09
C LYS A 131 4.12 -4.43 23.21
N ASN A 132 4.18 -3.70 22.08
CA ASN A 132 4.43 -2.27 22.05
C ASN A 132 3.11 -1.46 22.11
N ASN A 133 2.34 -1.72 23.16
CA ASN A 133 1.00 -1.17 23.34
C ASN A 133 0.96 0.37 23.38
N ASN A 134 2.04 1.01 23.84
CA ASN A 134 2.14 2.47 23.86
C ASN A 134 2.11 3.07 22.44
N LEU A 135 2.92 2.53 21.53
CA LEU A 135 2.92 2.98 20.14
C LEU A 135 1.64 2.58 19.40
N ALA A 136 1.06 1.43 19.73
CA ALA A 136 -0.23 1.01 19.18
C ALA A 136 -1.35 1.99 19.55
N GLU A 137 -1.45 2.37 20.83
CA GLU A 137 -2.42 3.35 21.30
C GLU A 137 -2.19 4.72 20.67
N LYS A 138 -0.92 5.14 20.56
CA LYS A 138 -0.54 6.38 19.92
C LYS A 138 -0.98 6.42 18.45
N LEU A 139 -0.76 5.35 17.69
CA LEU A 139 -1.18 5.25 16.29
C LEU A 139 -2.71 5.29 16.14
N SER A 140 -3.43 4.56 16.99
CA SER A 140 -4.90 4.52 16.99
C SER A 140 -5.51 5.91 17.20
N LYS A 141 -4.90 6.75 18.06
CA LYS A 141 -5.35 8.13 18.29
C LYS A 141 -5.04 9.10 17.15
N MET A 142 -4.13 8.75 16.24
CA MET A 142 -3.71 9.62 15.12
C MET A 142 -4.56 9.44 13.86
N ASN A 143 -5.25 8.30 13.74
CA ASN A 143 -6.02 7.92 12.56
C ASN A 143 -7.33 8.72 12.47
#